data_AF-A0A835CUT9-F1
#
_entry.id   AF-A0A835CUT9-F1
#
_cell.length_a   1.000
_cell.length_b   1.000
_cell.length_c   1.000
_cell.angle_alpha   90.00
_cell.angle_beta   90.00
_cell.angle_gamma   90.00
#
_symmetry.space_group_name_H-M   'P 1'
#
loop_
_entity.id
_entity.type
_entity.pdbx_description
1 polymer ?
#
loop_
_entity_poly.entity_id
_entity_poly.type
_entity_poly.pdbx_seq_one_letter_code
_entity_poly.pdbx_strand_id
1 'polypeptide(L)'
;MVEEMDVDSTKSTKTPVAENIIVQGKPKSGRIWKEPRKRFSSIIKTKGIRSSFQSKEKLRQDLKRVKEASRAIIEEKKAEKEAKKQRRVENLKRAEENARKSEVVQVIKNTSKIKRMKKKQLRKLEKRDTLPAST
;
A
#
# COMPACT_ATOMS: atom_id res chain seq x y z
N MET A 1 50.63 6.81 -20.26
CA MET A 1 51.03 8.05 -19.54
C MET A 1 49.73 8.77 -19.24
N VAL A 2 49.20 8.82 -18.03
CA VAL A 2 49.86 8.98 -16.73
C VAL A 2 48.98 8.33 -15.63
N GLU A 3 49.65 7.46 -14.87
CA GLU A 3 49.51 7.08 -13.45
C GLU A 3 48.14 6.75 -12.86
N GLU A 4 47.89 5.44 -12.71
CA GLU A 4 47.17 4.90 -11.57
C GLU A 4 47.97 5.19 -10.29
N MET A 5 47.39 5.95 -9.36
CA MET A 5 47.92 6.12 -8.01
C MET A 5 47.19 5.17 -7.06
N ASP A 6 47.81 4.02 -6.80
CA ASP A 6 47.45 3.16 -5.68
C ASP A 6 47.77 3.88 -4.36
N VAL A 7 46.71 4.33 -3.68
CA VAL A 7 46.81 4.88 -2.32
C VAL A 7 47.01 3.72 -1.35
N ASP A 8 48.25 3.59 -0.90
CA ASP A 8 48.70 2.57 0.03
C ASP A 8 48.02 2.77 1.40
N SER A 9 47.00 1.97 1.66
CA SER A 9 46.25 1.96 2.92
C SER A 9 47.11 1.26 3.97
N THR A 10 47.88 2.02 4.76
CA THR A 10 48.59 1.50 5.93
C THR A 10 47.59 1.05 6.99
N LYS A 11 47.12 -0.19 6.90
CA LYS A 11 46.23 -0.83 7.87
C LYS A 11 47.07 -1.19 9.10
N SER A 12 47.04 -0.37 10.14
CA SER A 12 47.71 -0.71 11.40
C SER A 12 47.11 -2.00 11.95
N THR A 13 47.83 -3.11 11.85
CA THR A 13 47.44 -4.39 12.45
C THR A 13 47.65 -4.28 13.95
N LYS A 14 46.58 -3.97 14.69
CA LYS A 14 46.57 -4.11 16.15
C LYS A 14 46.72 -5.60 16.46
N THR A 15 47.81 -5.97 17.12
CA THR A 15 47.99 -7.29 17.73
C THR A 15 46.79 -7.60 18.65
N PRO A 16 46.14 -8.76 18.53
CA PRO A 16 45.02 -9.10 19.38
C PRO A 16 45.54 -9.31 20.81
N VAL A 17 45.20 -8.39 21.70
CA VAL A 17 45.38 -8.60 23.14
C VAL A 17 44.51 -9.80 23.49
N ALA A 18 45.12 -10.85 24.04
CA ALA A 18 44.42 -12.03 24.50
C ALA A 18 43.37 -11.60 25.54
N GLU A 19 42.11 -11.52 25.11
CA GLU A 19 41.01 -11.26 26.03
C GLU A 19 40.90 -12.47 26.96
N ASN A 20 40.98 -12.23 28.26
CA ASN A 20 40.68 -13.27 29.26
C ASN A 20 39.20 -13.65 29.11
N ILE A 21 38.91 -14.65 28.29
CA ILE A 21 37.56 -15.18 28.08
C ILE A 21 37.20 -15.98 29.33
N ILE A 22 36.57 -15.31 30.29
CA ILE A 22 35.97 -15.99 31.44
C ILE A 22 34.73 -16.73 30.91
N VAL A 23 34.85 -18.05 30.77
CA VAL A 23 33.75 -18.92 30.31
C VAL A 23 32.64 -18.91 31.36
N GLN A 24 31.45 -18.43 31.00
CA GLN A 24 30.31 -18.42 31.91
C GLN A 24 29.71 -19.83 32.05
N GLY A 25 29.34 -20.21 33.27
CA GLY A 25 28.65 -21.47 33.53
C GLY A 25 27.25 -21.51 32.91
N LYS A 26 26.83 -22.70 32.47
CA LYS A 26 25.47 -22.93 31.95
C LYS A 26 24.48 -23.04 33.13
N PRO A 27 23.31 -22.36 33.07
CA PRO A 27 22.27 -22.53 34.09
C PRO A 27 21.68 -23.93 34.04
N LYS A 28 21.17 -24.44 35.17
CA LYS A 28 20.59 -25.79 35.30
C LYS A 28 19.46 -26.07 34.30
N SER A 29 18.71 -25.03 33.90
CA SER A 29 17.62 -25.11 32.91
C SER A 29 18.08 -25.11 31.45
N GLY A 30 19.38 -24.91 31.18
CA GLY A 30 19.94 -24.77 29.83
C GLY A 30 19.50 -23.52 29.05
N ARG A 31 18.53 -22.76 29.56
CA ARG A 31 17.96 -21.59 28.88
C ARG A 31 18.49 -20.28 29.45
N ILE A 32 19.25 -19.56 28.63
CA ILE A 32 19.74 -18.21 28.93
C ILE A 32 18.73 -17.21 28.37
N TRP A 33 18.02 -16.48 29.25
CA TRP A 33 16.99 -15.52 28.83
C TRP A 33 17.48 -14.06 28.82
N LYS A 34 18.71 -13.79 29.29
CA LYS A 34 19.37 -12.49 29.24
C LYS A 34 20.68 -12.60 28.48
N GLU A 35 20.95 -11.63 27.60
CA GLU A 35 22.26 -11.52 26.97
C GLU A 35 23.31 -10.98 27.96
N PRO A 36 24.58 -11.42 27.86
CA PRO A 36 25.65 -10.90 28.70
C PRO A 36 25.88 -9.42 28.40
N ARG A 37 25.87 -8.60 29.47
CA ARG A 37 26.08 -7.16 29.35
C ARG A 37 27.53 -6.89 28.95
N LYS A 38 27.74 -6.18 27.83
CA LYS A 38 29.06 -5.66 27.47
C LYS A 38 29.43 -4.48 28.37
N ARG A 39 30.71 -4.36 28.75
CA ARG A 39 31.20 -3.20 29.52
C ARG A 39 31.03 -1.93 28.69
N PHE A 40 30.66 -0.80 29.31
CA PHE A 40 30.54 0.48 28.61
C PHE A 40 31.84 0.93 27.91
N SER A 41 33.00 0.44 28.35
CA SER A 41 34.30 0.66 27.70
C SER A 41 34.46 -0.06 26.35
N SER A 42 33.65 -1.08 26.06
CA SER A 42 33.64 -1.76 24.75
C SER A 42 32.91 -0.96 23.67
N ILE A 43 32.14 0.06 24.06
CA ILE A 43 31.49 0.97 23.12
C ILE A 43 32.58 1.88 22.57
N ILE A 44 32.92 1.70 21.29
CA ILE A 44 33.87 2.58 20.60
C ILE A 44 33.25 3.98 20.55
N LYS A 45 33.74 4.88 21.41
CA LYS A 45 33.37 6.30 21.45
C LYS A 45 34.02 7.02 20.26
N THR A 46 33.68 6.64 19.04
CA THR A 46 34.04 7.44 17.87
C THR A 46 33.33 8.79 17.97
N LYS A 47 34.02 9.87 17.63
CA LYS A 47 33.32 11.13 17.32
C LYS A 47 32.40 10.79 16.15
N GLY A 48 31.09 10.77 16.37
CA GLY A 48 30.12 10.33 15.37
C GLY A 48 30.42 10.96 14.01
N ILE A 49 30.26 10.18 12.94
CA ILE A 49 30.60 10.59 11.57
C ILE A 49 29.86 11.89 11.25
N ARG A 50 30.57 13.02 11.32
CA ARG A 50 30.00 14.32 10.98
C ARG A 50 30.08 14.45 9.47
N SER A 51 28.95 14.21 8.80
CA SER A 51 28.84 14.51 7.38
C SER A 51 29.02 16.01 7.13
N SER A 52 29.77 16.35 6.09
CA SER A 52 29.92 17.74 5.64
C SER A 52 28.57 18.32 5.23
N PHE A 53 28.46 19.66 5.25
CA PHE A 53 27.23 20.33 4.84
C PHE A 53 26.82 19.96 3.41
N GLN A 54 27.78 19.94 2.48
CA GLN A 54 27.57 19.53 1.09
C GLN A 54 27.01 18.10 0.97
N SER A 55 27.52 17.16 1.77
CA SER A 55 27.00 15.78 1.79
C SER A 55 25.55 15.72 2.26
N LYS A 56 25.18 16.53 3.26
CA LYS A 56 23.79 16.65 3.73
C LYS A 56 22.87 17.29 2.69
N GLU A 57 23.36 18.29 1.98
CA GLU A 57 22.59 18.95 0.93
C GLU A 57 22.32 18.00 -0.25
N LYS A 58 23.35 17.28 -0.71
CA LYS A 58 23.19 16.24 -1.73
C LYS A 58 22.15 15.20 -1.32
N LEU A 59 22.23 14.69 -0.09
CA LEU A 59 21.25 13.74 0.43
C LEU A 59 19.83 14.31 0.45
N ARG A 60 19.65 15.58 0.83
CA ARG A 60 18.33 16.24 0.80
C ARG A 60 17.78 16.35 -0.60
N GLN A 61 18.61 16.71 -1.58
CA GLN A 61 18.22 16.79 -2.98
C GLN A 61 17.83 15.42 -3.54
N ASP A 62 18.61 14.38 -3.25
CA ASP A 62 18.32 13.02 -3.70
C ASP A 62 17.02 12.48 -3.09
N LEU A 63 16.81 12.69 -1.79
CA LEU A 63 15.56 12.34 -1.13
C LEU A 63 14.36 13.10 -1.71
N LYS A 64 14.54 14.38 -2.07
CA LYS A 64 13.48 15.17 -2.70
C LYS A 64 13.12 14.59 -4.07
N ARG A 65 14.11 14.32 -4.93
CA ARG A 65 13.91 13.70 -6.25
C ARG A 65 13.18 12.36 -6.17
N VAL A 66 13.60 11.48 -5.25
CA VAL A 66 12.95 10.17 -5.06
C VAL A 66 11.51 10.30 -4.59
N LYS A 67 11.23 11.24 -3.67
CA LYS A 67 9.86 11.50 -3.20
C LYS A 67 8.96 12.04 -4.30
N GLU A 68 9.47 12.96 -5.12
CA GLU A 68 8.73 13.54 -6.25
C GLU A 68 8.40 12.46 -7.30
N ALA A 69 9.37 11.63 -7.66
CA ALA A 69 9.16 10.51 -8.57
C ALA A 69 8.13 9.50 -8.02
N SER A 70 8.22 9.17 -6.73
CA SER A 70 7.26 8.27 -6.06
C SER A 70 5.84 8.85 -6.05
N ARG A 71 5.70 10.14 -5.75
CA ARG A 71 4.40 10.83 -5.78
C ARG A 71 3.77 10.82 -7.17
N ALA A 72 4.55 11.14 -8.20
CA ALA A 72 4.08 11.12 -9.59
C ALA A 72 3.52 9.74 -10.00
N ILE A 73 4.22 8.65 -9.66
CA ILE A 73 3.77 7.28 -9.94
C ILE A 73 2.47 6.94 -9.19
N ILE A 74 2.34 7.39 -7.93
CA ILE A 74 1.14 7.14 -7.13
C ILE A 74 -0.06 7.91 -7.70
N GLU A 75 0.15 9.16 -8.09
CA GLU A 75 -0.88 10.03 -8.67
C GLU A 75 -1.37 9.49 -10.01
N GLU A 76 -0.48 9.04 -10.89
CA GLU A 76 -0.84 8.40 -12.16
C GLU A 76 -1.71 7.15 -11.93
N LYS A 77 -1.29 6.25 -11.03
CA LYS A 77 -2.06 5.06 -10.68
C LYS A 77 -3.42 5.40 -10.06
N LYS A 78 -3.51 6.48 -9.31
CA LYS A 78 -4.76 6.95 -8.71
C LYS A 78 -5.70 7.49 -9.78
N ALA A 79 -5.21 8.32 -10.69
CA ALA A 79 -5.96 8.87 -11.81
C ALA A 79 -6.50 7.76 -12.72
N GLU A 80 -5.69 6.74 -13.03
CA GLU A 80 -6.12 5.59 -13.82
C GLU A 80 -7.28 4.82 -13.14
N LYS A 81 -7.19 4.59 -11.83
CA LYS A 81 -8.25 3.92 -11.05
C LYS A 81 -9.52 4.74 -11.00
N GLU A 82 -9.42 6.05 -10.82
CA GLU A 82 -10.56 6.95 -10.80
C GLU A 82 -11.26 7.01 -12.16
N ALA A 83 -10.51 7.08 -13.26
CA ALA A 83 -11.05 7.00 -14.61
C ALA A 83 -11.79 5.68 -14.87
N LYS A 84 -11.21 4.53 -14.45
CA LYS A 84 -11.88 3.23 -14.54
C LYS A 84 -13.17 3.19 -13.72
N LYS A 85 -13.17 3.77 -12.51
CA LYS A 85 -14.35 3.85 -11.65
C LYS A 85 -15.44 4.70 -12.29
N GLN A 86 -15.10 5.88 -12.83
CA GLN A 86 -16.05 6.75 -13.51
C GLN A 86 -16.68 6.05 -14.72
N ARG A 87 -15.87 5.44 -15.59
CA ARG A 87 -16.36 4.64 -16.72
C ARG A 87 -17.32 3.53 -16.29
N ARG A 88 -17.00 2.82 -15.21
CA ARG A 88 -17.90 1.77 -14.67
C ARG A 88 -19.23 2.36 -14.20
N VAL A 89 -19.20 3.47 -13.47
CA VAL A 89 -20.41 4.15 -13.00
C VAL A 89 -21.28 4.62 -14.18
N GLU A 90 -20.68 5.21 -15.20
CA GLU A 90 -21.38 5.64 -16.41
C GLU A 90 -22.00 4.45 -17.17
N ASN A 91 -21.25 3.36 -17.32
CA ASN A 91 -21.76 2.15 -17.96
C ASN A 91 -22.91 1.52 -17.19
N LEU A 92 -22.85 1.50 -15.85
CA LEU A 92 -23.95 1.02 -15.01
C LEU A 92 -25.19 1.91 -15.17
N LYS A 93 -25.04 3.23 -15.11
CA LYS A 93 -26.14 4.17 -15.35
C LYS A 93 -26.77 3.97 -16.73
N ARG A 94 -25.94 3.86 -17.77
CA ARG A 94 -26.41 3.60 -19.15
C ARG A 94 -27.13 2.25 -19.24
N ALA A 95 -26.63 1.21 -18.56
CA ALA A 95 -27.28 -0.10 -18.53
C ALA A 95 -28.63 -0.04 -17.81
N GLU A 96 -28.74 0.68 -16.69
CA GLU A 96 -30.00 0.90 -15.96
C GLU A 96 -31.02 1.66 -16.81
N GLU A 97 -30.59 2.73 -17.49
CA GLU A 97 -31.44 3.49 -18.42
C GLU A 97 -31.88 2.64 -19.61
N ASN A 98 -30.98 1.88 -20.20
CA ASN A 98 -31.29 0.98 -21.30
C ASN A 98 -32.24 -0.13 -20.86
N ALA A 99 -32.04 -0.71 -19.66
CA ALA A 99 -32.94 -1.69 -19.09
C ALA A 99 -34.34 -1.11 -18.95
N ARG A 100 -34.47 0.09 -18.38
CA ARG A 100 -35.78 0.80 -18.28
C ARG A 100 -36.40 1.09 -19.64
N LYS A 101 -35.61 1.52 -20.63
CA LYS A 101 -36.10 1.80 -22.00
C LYS A 101 -36.53 0.53 -22.75
N SER A 102 -35.79 -0.55 -22.57
CA SER A 102 -36.07 -1.86 -23.19
C SER A 102 -37.16 -2.65 -22.48
N GLU A 103 -37.63 -2.17 -21.33
CA GLU A 103 -38.64 -2.87 -20.54
C GLU A 103 -39.98 -2.87 -21.28
N VAL A 104 -40.32 -4.01 -21.89
CA VAL A 104 -41.61 -4.21 -22.55
C VAL A 104 -42.65 -4.58 -21.49
N VAL A 105 -43.50 -3.61 -21.15
CA VAL A 105 -44.56 -3.78 -20.15
C VAL A 105 -45.90 -4.14 -20.80
N GLN A 106 -46.67 -4.99 -20.12
CA GLN A 106 -48.05 -5.28 -20.50
C GLN A 106 -49.00 -4.42 -19.67
N VAL A 107 -49.77 -3.55 -20.33
CA VAL A 107 -50.76 -2.70 -19.65
C VAL A 107 -51.97 -3.55 -19.24
N ILE A 108 -52.16 -3.75 -17.94
CA ILE A 108 -53.29 -4.52 -17.41
C ILE A 108 -54.51 -3.61 -17.25
N LYS A 109 -55.48 -3.74 -18.16
CA LYS A 109 -56.72 -2.94 -18.13
C LYS A 109 -57.73 -3.40 -17.06
N ASN A 110 -57.74 -4.69 -16.71
CA ASN A 110 -58.71 -5.27 -15.75
C ASN A 110 -58.01 -5.76 -14.47
N THR A 111 -58.24 -5.04 -13.37
CA THR A 111 -57.60 -5.30 -12.07
C THR A 111 -58.21 -6.48 -11.31
N SER A 112 -59.46 -6.86 -11.63
CA SER A 112 -60.16 -8.00 -11.03
C SER A 112 -59.43 -9.32 -11.28
N LYS A 113 -58.71 -9.42 -12.41
CA LYS A 113 -57.93 -10.61 -12.77
C LYS A 113 -56.77 -10.83 -11.80
N ILE A 114 -56.01 -9.78 -11.47
CA ILE A 114 -54.88 -9.85 -10.51
C ILE A 114 -55.39 -10.28 -9.13
N LYS A 115 -56.51 -9.70 -8.68
CA LYS A 115 -57.11 -10.02 -7.37
C LYS A 115 -57.55 -11.48 -7.25
N ARG A 116 -57.87 -12.13 -8.37
CA ARG A 116 -58.27 -13.55 -8.43
C ARG A 116 -57.10 -14.53 -8.61
N MET A 117 -55.89 -14.05 -8.88
CA MET A 117 -54.72 -14.91 -9.11
C MET A 117 -54.19 -15.56 -7.82
N LYS A 118 -53.56 -16.73 -7.97
CA LYS A 118 -52.94 -17.44 -6.84
C LYS A 118 -51.72 -16.68 -6.31
N LYS A 119 -51.49 -16.71 -5.00
CA LYS A 119 -50.36 -16.03 -4.33
C LYS A 119 -48.98 -16.36 -4.94
N LYS A 120 -48.78 -17.58 -5.45
CA LYS A 120 -47.53 -17.96 -6.16
C LYS A 120 -47.34 -17.24 -7.50
N GLN A 121 -48.42 -16.95 -8.23
CA GLN A 121 -48.36 -16.24 -9.51
C GLN A 121 -48.13 -14.74 -9.29
N LEU A 122 -48.72 -14.16 -8.23
CA LEU A 122 -48.50 -12.76 -7.85
C LEU A 122 -47.04 -12.46 -7.53
N ARG A 123 -46.27 -13.43 -7.03
CA ARG A 123 -44.82 -13.27 -6.77
C ARG A 123 -43.98 -13.07 -8.03
N LYS A 124 -44.49 -13.44 -9.20
CA LYS A 124 -43.81 -13.28 -10.50
C LYS A 124 -44.13 -11.96 -11.18
N LEU A 125 -45.12 -11.22 -10.67
CA LEU A 125 -45.55 -9.95 -11.26
C LEU A 125 -44.77 -8.81 -10.59
N GLU A 126 -44.10 -8.00 -11.40
CA GLU A 126 -43.53 -6.72 -10.98
C GLU A 126 -44.43 -5.59 -11.47
N LYS A 127 -44.65 -4.59 -10.63
CA LYS A 127 -45.44 -3.41 -11.01
C LYS A 127 -44.50 -2.35 -11.56
N ARG A 128 -44.83 -1.82 -12.73
CA ARG A 128 -44.10 -0.74 -13.40
C ARG A 128 -45.07 0.38 -13.72
N ASP A 129 -44.65 1.61 -13.47
CA ASP A 129 -45.47 2.79 -13.72
C ASP A 129 -45.36 3.18 -15.19
N THR A 130 -46.51 3.32 -15.84
CA THR A 130 -46.66 3.77 -17.24
C THR A 130 -47.38 5.10 -17.34
N LEU A 131 -47.69 5.72 -16.19
CA LEU A 131 -48.33 7.03 -16.16
C LEU A 131 -47.35 8.08 -16.68
N PRO A 132 -47.74 8.94 -17.64
CA PRO A 132 -46.92 10.05 -18.04
C PRO A 132 -46.69 10.94 -16.81
N ALA A 133 -45.45 11.32 -16.54
CA ALA A 133 -45.15 12.26 -15.47
C ALA A 133 -45.99 13.53 -15.67
N SER A 134 -46.93 13.80 -14.76
CA SER A 134 -47.71 15.03 -14.76
C SER A 134 -46.76 16.20 -14.57
N THR A 135 -46.63 17.01 -15.61
CA THR A 135 -45.88 18.28 -15.60
C THR A 135 -46.49 19.25 -14.60
#